data_AF-A0A0Q8I7A6-F1
#
_entry.id   AF-A0A0Q8I7A6-F1
#
_cell.length_a   1.000
_cell.length_b   1.000
_cell.length_c   1.000
_cell.angle_alpha   90.00
_cell.angle_beta   90.00
_cell.angle_gamma   90.00
#
_symmetry.space_group_name_H-M   'P 1'
#
loop_
_entity.id
_entity.type
_entity.pdbx_description
1 polymer ?
#
loop_
_entity_poly.entity_id
_entity_poly.type
_entity_poly.pdbx_seq_one_letter_code
_entity_poly.pdbx_strand_id
1 'polypeptide(L)'
;MDDKPSEKPSPEPRSAGEVPDVLVGDIDTSVPTSLRRPRRRRRVKKSLIFGICAAAIGLASLAASAWIYTDMRREMVRVSTEIAQLRLSLDLYAQRGVAAAPLSTQAPTSEALSALENRLAVLEQNWRGAAAAPQAVPPPSGPTASSESDGDCLPSGMRLLVAAGDSYPVCGTETTIEVMNVSNGYISLTDGTTVPSGSTVPLPGTACMIAVTSGGDEATTGFAEIRVTC
;
A
#
# COMPACT_ATOMS: atom_id res chain seq x y z
N MET A 1 35.26 35.02 61.73
CA MET A 1 35.54 34.69 60.31
C MET A 1 34.24 34.15 59.71
N ASP A 2 33.14 34.89 59.80
CA ASP A 2 32.80 36.11 59.02
C ASP A 2 32.47 35.69 57.58
N ASP A 3 31.30 35.91 56.99
CA ASP A 3 30.09 36.64 57.36
C ASP A 3 28.91 36.09 56.54
N LYS A 4 27.70 36.19 57.08
CA LYS A 4 26.41 36.04 56.38
C LYS A 4 25.71 37.42 56.44
N PRO A 5 24.47 37.56 55.96
CA PRO A 5 23.95 37.90 54.62
C PRO A 5 23.41 39.35 54.52
N SER A 6 23.05 39.82 53.31
CA SER A 6 21.92 40.75 53.01
C SER A 6 21.97 41.07 51.50
N GLU A 7 20.92 41.36 50.75
CA GLU A 7 19.60 41.90 51.07
C GLU A 7 18.59 41.59 49.93
N LYS A 8 17.32 41.81 50.25
CA LYS A 8 16.07 41.43 49.60
C LYS A 8 15.59 42.38 48.46
N PRO A 9 14.49 42.03 47.76
CA PRO A 9 13.97 42.70 46.57
C PRO A 9 12.91 43.78 46.88
N SER A 10 12.64 44.69 45.93
CA SER A 10 11.39 45.45 45.67
C SER A 10 11.66 46.73 44.86
N PRO A 11 10.66 47.52 44.38
CA PRO A 11 9.31 47.20 43.89
C PRO A 11 8.93 48.00 42.59
N GLU A 12 7.82 47.65 41.93
CA GLU A 12 6.98 48.57 41.12
C GLU A 12 6.11 49.43 42.08
N PRO A 13 5.68 50.69 41.77
CA PRO A 13 4.52 50.91 40.89
C PRO A 13 4.36 52.30 40.19
N ARG A 14 3.52 52.30 39.13
CA ARG A 14 2.56 53.35 38.64
C ARG A 14 2.84 54.87 38.79
N SER A 15 2.63 55.58 37.67
CA SER A 15 1.96 56.90 37.59
C SER A 15 1.21 56.95 36.24
N ALA A 16 -0.13 56.96 36.19
CA ALA A 16 -1.00 58.15 36.17
C ALA A 16 -0.46 59.19 35.15
N GLY A 17 -1.08 59.44 33.99
CA GLY A 17 -2.48 59.75 33.76
C GLY A 17 -2.61 61.28 33.79
N GLU A 18 -2.72 61.94 32.64
CA GLU A 18 -3.25 63.32 32.53
C GLU A 18 -3.61 63.65 31.06
N VAL A 19 -4.91 63.86 30.83
CA VAL A 19 -5.61 64.60 29.75
C VAL A 19 -6.57 65.49 30.57
N PRO A 20 -6.93 66.76 30.25
CA PRO A 20 -7.11 67.45 28.96
C PRO A 20 -6.38 68.84 28.94
N ASP A 21 -6.40 69.71 27.92
CA ASP A 21 -7.55 70.49 27.51
C ASP A 21 -7.32 71.33 26.25
N VAL A 22 -8.47 71.71 25.69
CA VAL A 22 -8.76 72.42 24.45
C VAL A 22 -8.08 73.77 24.32
N LEU A 23 -7.53 74.08 23.13
CA LEU A 23 -7.44 75.46 22.63
C LEU A 23 -7.98 75.54 21.20
N VAL A 24 -9.14 76.19 21.07
CA VAL A 24 -9.73 76.67 19.82
C VAL A 24 -8.90 77.86 19.33
N GLY A 25 -8.53 77.85 18.05
CA GLY A 25 -7.88 78.96 17.38
C GLY A 25 -7.89 78.76 15.87
N ASP A 26 -8.88 79.35 15.22
CA ASP A 26 -8.95 79.54 13.77
C ASP A 26 -7.70 80.28 13.27
N ILE A 27 -7.01 79.70 12.30
CA ILE A 27 -6.24 80.46 11.32
C ILE A 27 -6.32 79.71 9.98
N ASP A 28 -7.07 80.27 9.04
CA ASP A 28 -7.04 79.91 7.63
C ASP A 28 -5.59 79.98 7.11
N THR A 29 -5.03 78.84 6.73
CA THR A 29 -3.94 78.80 5.75
C THR A 29 -4.03 77.50 4.95
N SER A 30 -4.12 77.71 3.65
CA SER A 30 -4.40 76.76 2.59
C SER A 30 -3.29 75.72 2.35
N VAL A 31 -3.72 74.47 2.11
CA VAL A 31 -3.04 73.34 1.43
C VAL A 31 -2.05 72.52 2.28
N PRO A 32 -2.35 71.22 2.49
CA PRO A 32 -1.61 70.21 1.74
C PRO A 32 -2.56 69.33 0.93
N THR A 33 -2.40 69.36 -0.39
CA THR A 33 -2.95 68.37 -1.31
C THR A 33 -2.24 67.04 -1.04
N SER A 34 -2.68 66.30 -0.01
CA SER A 34 -2.21 64.94 0.19
C SER A 34 -2.95 64.03 -0.81
N LEU A 35 -2.27 63.72 -1.91
CA LEU A 35 -2.68 62.67 -2.83
C LEU A 35 -2.59 61.31 -2.13
N ARG A 36 -3.68 60.87 -1.48
CA ARG A 36 -3.80 59.48 -0.99
C ARG A 36 -4.79 58.67 -1.84
N ARG A 37 -4.22 58.10 -2.90
CA ARG A 37 -4.59 56.87 -3.63
C ARG A 37 -5.93 56.18 -3.30
N PRO A 38 -6.55 55.63 -4.36
CA PRO A 38 -6.94 54.22 -4.34
C PRO A 38 -6.11 53.42 -5.35
N ARG A 39 -4.93 52.94 -4.94
CA ARG A 39 -4.33 51.72 -5.53
C ARG A 39 -5.09 50.46 -5.08
N ARG A 40 -6.41 50.52 -4.90
CA ARG A 40 -7.22 49.37 -4.44
C ARG A 40 -7.50 48.39 -5.57
N ARG A 41 -7.67 48.82 -6.82
CA ARG A 41 -8.00 47.90 -7.93
C ARG A 41 -6.91 46.87 -8.27
N ARG A 42 -5.63 47.20 -8.08
CA ARG A 42 -4.51 46.27 -8.35
C ARG A 42 -4.22 45.30 -7.19
N ARG A 43 -4.66 45.63 -5.97
CA ARG A 43 -4.57 44.72 -4.80
C ARG A 43 -5.70 43.70 -4.76
N VAL A 44 -6.90 44.05 -5.25
CA VAL A 44 -8.03 43.10 -5.33
C VAL A 44 -7.71 41.94 -6.28
N LYS A 45 -7.10 42.21 -7.45
CA LYS A 45 -6.68 41.13 -8.37
C LYS A 45 -5.67 40.17 -7.73
N LYS A 46 -4.71 40.68 -6.95
CA LYS A 46 -3.76 39.84 -6.20
C LYS A 46 -4.45 39.06 -5.08
N SER A 47 -5.34 39.69 -4.32
CA SER A 47 -6.14 39.02 -3.28
C SER A 47 -7.03 37.91 -3.83
N LEU A 48 -7.57 38.08 -5.03
CA LEU A 48 -8.42 37.09 -5.69
C LEU A 48 -7.60 35.90 -6.20
N ILE A 49 -6.39 36.14 -6.71
CA ILE A 49 -5.42 35.07 -7.05
C ILE A 49 -5.02 34.29 -5.80
N PHE A 50 -4.68 34.96 -4.69
CA PHE A 50 -4.36 34.28 -3.43
C PHE A 50 -5.56 33.48 -2.88
N GLY A 51 -6.79 33.99 -3.01
CA GLY A 51 -8.01 33.26 -2.64
C GLY A 51 -8.23 32.00 -3.46
N ILE A 52 -8.03 32.07 -4.79
CA ILE A 52 -8.13 30.90 -5.68
C ILE A 52 -7.06 29.87 -5.35
N CYS A 53 -5.81 30.29 -5.12
CA CYS A 53 -4.74 29.38 -4.71
C CYS A 53 -5.06 28.70 -3.37
N ALA A 54 -5.56 29.44 -2.38
CA ALA A 54 -5.95 28.87 -1.09
C ALA A 54 -7.11 27.87 -1.24
N ALA A 55 -8.11 28.17 -2.07
CA ALA A 55 -9.22 27.26 -2.35
C ALA A 55 -8.75 25.99 -3.09
N ALA A 56 -7.83 26.12 -4.05
CA ALA A 56 -7.25 24.99 -4.77
C ALA A 56 -6.43 24.07 -3.84
N ILE A 57 -5.66 24.65 -2.92
CA ILE A 57 -4.91 23.89 -1.90
C ILE A 57 -5.89 23.16 -0.96
N GLY A 58 -6.97 23.84 -0.53
CA GLY A 58 -8.02 23.22 0.27
C GLY A 58 -8.68 22.03 -0.43
N LEU A 59 -9.07 22.20 -1.70
CA LEU A 59 -9.64 21.12 -2.51
C LEU A 59 -8.65 19.98 -2.75
N ALA A 60 -7.37 20.29 -2.99
CA ALA A 60 -6.33 19.27 -3.12
C ALA A 60 -6.15 18.46 -1.84
N SER A 61 -6.17 19.11 -0.67
CA SER A 61 -6.09 18.41 0.62
C SER A 61 -7.30 17.50 0.86
N LEU A 62 -8.52 17.96 0.56
CA LEU A 62 -9.73 17.14 0.65
C LEU A 62 -9.72 15.96 -0.32
N ALA A 63 -9.24 16.18 -1.55
CA ALA A 63 -9.10 15.11 -2.54
C ALA A 63 -8.06 14.07 -2.09
N ALA A 64 -6.92 14.51 -1.56
CA ALA A 64 -5.90 13.61 -1.01
C ALA A 64 -6.44 12.80 0.18
N SER A 65 -7.16 13.44 1.11
CA SER A 65 -7.79 12.75 2.23
C SER A 65 -8.86 11.75 1.78
N ALA A 66 -9.67 12.10 0.78
CA ALA A 66 -10.66 11.19 0.21
C ALA A 66 -10.01 9.99 -0.49
N TRP A 67 -8.92 10.20 -1.22
CA TRP A 67 -8.18 9.14 -1.90
C TRP A 67 -7.57 8.14 -0.90
N ILE A 68 -6.93 8.63 0.17
CA ILE A 68 -6.40 7.80 1.26
C ILE A 68 -7.52 7.01 1.95
N TYR A 69 -8.70 7.61 2.13
CA TYR A 69 -9.85 6.92 2.73
C TYR A 69 -10.37 5.77 1.85
N THR A 70 -10.36 5.93 0.53
CA THR A 70 -10.75 4.84 -0.39
C THR A 70 -9.75 3.70 -0.39
N ASP A 71 -8.46 4.01 -0.24
CA ASP A 71 -7.40 3.01 -0.18
C ASP A 71 -7.47 2.18 1.11
N MET A 72 -7.66 2.84 2.25
CA MET A 72 -7.88 2.18 3.54
C MET A 72 -9.10 1.26 3.56
N ARG A 73 -10.15 1.59 2.79
CA ARG A 73 -11.32 0.72 2.63
C ARG A 73 -11.02 -0.56 1.86
N ARG A 74 -10.12 -0.51 0.86
CA ARG A 74 -9.69 -1.71 0.12
C ARG A 74 -8.82 -2.59 1.01
N GLU A 75 -7.95 -1.98 1.80
CA GLU A 75 -7.08 -2.69 2.74
C GLU A 75 -7.88 -3.36 3.87
N MET A 76 -8.93 -2.70 4.42
CA MET A 76 -9.79 -3.32 5.44
C MET A 76 -10.49 -4.60 4.95
N VAL A 77 -10.90 -4.66 3.68
CA VAL A 77 -11.54 -5.87 3.14
C VAL A 77 -10.53 -7.01 3.05
N ARG A 78 -9.28 -6.74 2.65
CA ARG A 78 -8.19 -7.73 2.64
C ARG A 78 -7.85 -8.23 4.05
N VAL A 79 -7.76 -7.34 5.04
CA VAL A 79 -7.50 -7.74 6.44
C VAL A 79 -8.65 -8.59 7.02
N SER A 80 -9.90 -8.33 6.61
CA SER A 80 -11.04 -9.13 7.08
C SER A 80 -11.00 -10.58 6.60
N THR A 81 -10.50 -10.82 5.38
CA THR A 81 -10.31 -12.17 4.85
C THR A 81 -9.19 -12.93 5.57
N GLU A 82 -8.11 -12.24 5.94
CA GLU A 82 -7.01 -12.83 6.70
C GLU A 82 -7.44 -13.24 8.12
N ILE A 83 -8.25 -12.43 8.80
CA ILE A 83 -8.78 -12.76 10.13
C ILE A 83 -9.70 -13.99 10.08
N ALA A 84 -10.48 -14.16 9.01
CA ALA A 84 -11.31 -15.34 8.83
C ALA A 84 -10.48 -16.62 8.61
N GLN A 85 -9.40 -16.52 7.81
CA GLN A 85 -8.47 -17.63 7.59
C GLN A 85 -7.68 -17.99 8.85
N LEU A 86 -7.23 -17.00 9.62
CA LEU A 86 -6.56 -17.20 10.91
C LEU A 86 -7.45 -17.88 11.94
N ARG A 87 -8.75 -17.56 11.98
CA ARG A 87 -9.69 -18.26 12.85
C ARG A 87 -9.91 -19.69 12.41
N LEU A 88 -10.00 -19.96 11.10
CA LEU A 88 -10.17 -21.30 10.57
C LEU A 88 -8.95 -22.19 10.87
N SER A 89 -7.74 -21.67 10.74
CA SER A 89 -6.52 -22.41 11.05
C SER A 89 -6.38 -22.69 12.55
N LEU A 90 -6.79 -21.74 13.40
CA LEU A 90 -6.78 -21.90 14.85
C LEU A 90 -7.85 -22.90 15.32
N ASP A 91 -9.03 -22.88 14.71
CA ASP A 91 -10.10 -23.85 15.00
C ASP A 91 -9.68 -25.26 14.55
N LEU A 92 -9.03 -25.40 13.38
CA LEU A 92 -8.43 -26.66 12.94
C LEU A 92 -7.29 -27.12 13.86
N TYR A 93 -6.46 -26.20 14.37
CA TYR A 93 -5.39 -26.53 15.32
C TYR A 93 -5.95 -26.96 16.67
N ALA A 94 -6.98 -26.28 17.17
CA ALA A 94 -7.69 -26.65 18.39
C ALA A 94 -8.38 -28.01 18.24
N GLN A 95 -9.05 -28.25 17.12
CA GLN A 95 -9.74 -29.50 16.83
C GLN A 95 -8.76 -30.67 16.62
N ARG A 96 -7.58 -30.42 16.05
CA ARG A 96 -6.49 -31.41 15.94
C ARG A 96 -5.82 -31.68 17.28
N GLY A 97 -5.73 -30.69 18.18
CA GLY A 97 -5.25 -30.85 19.55
C GLY A 97 -6.19 -31.68 20.42
N VAL A 98 -7.51 -31.56 20.22
CA VAL A 98 -8.52 -32.42 20.87
C VAL A 98 -8.51 -33.84 20.29
N ALA A 99 -8.22 -34.00 18.99
CA ALA A 99 -8.07 -35.30 18.34
C ALA A 99 -6.71 -35.99 18.62
N ALA A 100 -5.73 -35.29 19.19
CA ALA A 100 -4.41 -35.82 19.55
C ALA A 100 -4.32 -36.31 21.02
N ALA A 101 -5.46 -36.57 21.67
CA ALA A 101 -5.48 -37.43 22.85
C ALA A 101 -5.06 -38.87 22.43
N PRO A 102 -4.28 -39.60 23.24
CA PRO A 102 -3.53 -40.76 22.77
C PRO A 102 -4.46 -41.87 22.25
N LEU A 103 -4.01 -42.53 21.18
CA LEU A 103 -4.64 -43.66 20.54
C LEU A 103 -5.11 -44.72 21.56
N SER A 104 -6.41 -44.76 21.80
CA SER A 104 -7.11 -45.97 22.20
C SER A 104 -8.20 -46.24 21.17
N THR A 105 -7.87 -47.13 20.23
CA THR A 105 -8.78 -48.00 19.45
C THR A 105 -10.24 -47.57 19.36
N GLN A 106 -10.52 -46.38 18.81
CA GLN A 106 -11.89 -45.93 18.61
C GLN A 106 -12.31 -46.34 17.21
N ALA A 107 -13.03 -47.47 17.12
CA ALA A 107 -13.79 -47.81 15.91
C ALA A 107 -14.63 -46.58 15.52
N PRO A 108 -14.79 -46.25 14.22
CA PRO A 108 -15.54 -45.09 13.81
C PRO A 108 -16.94 -45.18 14.42
N THR A 109 -17.23 -44.30 15.39
CA THR A 109 -18.56 -44.25 16.00
C THR A 109 -19.53 -43.81 14.91
N SER A 110 -20.74 -44.39 14.90
CA SER A 110 -21.80 -44.05 13.93
C SER A 110 -22.10 -42.54 13.89
N GLU A 111 -21.86 -41.86 15.01
CA GLU A 111 -21.95 -40.40 15.17
C GLU A 111 -20.84 -39.64 14.40
N ALA A 112 -19.62 -40.17 14.36
CA ALA A 112 -18.52 -39.56 13.60
C ALA A 112 -18.73 -39.75 12.08
N LEU A 113 -19.27 -40.91 11.67
CA LEU A 113 -19.64 -41.16 10.28
C LEU A 113 -20.79 -40.27 9.82
N SER A 114 -21.86 -40.14 10.62
CA SER A 114 -22.98 -39.26 10.29
C SER A 114 -22.60 -37.78 10.28
N ALA A 115 -21.69 -37.34 11.15
CA ALA A 115 -21.14 -35.99 11.11
C ALA A 115 -20.31 -35.72 9.84
N LEU A 116 -19.57 -36.72 9.34
CA LEU A 116 -18.82 -36.62 8.09
C LEU A 116 -19.76 -36.53 6.88
N GLU A 117 -20.78 -37.39 6.84
CA GLU A 117 -21.79 -37.42 5.77
C GLU A 117 -22.56 -36.09 5.69
N ASN A 118 -22.92 -35.52 6.84
CA ASN A 118 -23.60 -34.23 6.90
C ASN A 118 -22.70 -33.07 6.40
N ARG A 119 -21.40 -33.10 6.72
CA ARG A 119 -20.44 -32.12 6.18
C ARG A 119 -20.28 -32.24 4.67
N LEU A 120 -20.27 -33.46 4.14
CA LEU A 120 -20.15 -33.71 2.70
C LEU A 120 -21.40 -33.25 1.93
N ALA A 121 -22.60 -33.47 2.50
CA ALA A 121 -23.86 -32.99 1.93
C ALA A 121 -23.92 -31.46 1.82
N VAL A 122 -23.45 -30.74 2.86
CA VAL A 122 -23.38 -29.27 2.85
C VAL A 122 -22.39 -28.76 1.81
N LEU A 123 -21.23 -29.42 1.66
CA LEU A 123 -20.24 -29.08 0.64
C LEU A 123 -20.80 -29.26 -0.77
N GLU A 124 -21.54 -30.34 -1.03
CA GLU A 124 -22.20 -30.55 -2.32
C GLU A 124 -23.28 -29.49 -2.62
N GLN A 125 -24.09 -29.14 -1.64
CA GLN A 125 -25.12 -28.10 -1.81
C GLN A 125 -24.51 -26.72 -2.04
N ASN A 126 -23.41 -26.40 -1.37
CA ASN A 126 -22.66 -25.16 -1.61
C ASN A 126 -22.06 -25.13 -3.03
N TRP A 127 -21.50 -26.26 -3.48
CA TRP A 127 -20.94 -26.38 -4.82
C TRP A 127 -22.01 -26.29 -5.92
N ARG A 128 -23.19 -26.90 -5.71
CA ARG A 128 -24.34 -26.77 -6.61
C ARG A 128 -24.94 -25.36 -6.59
N GLY A 129 -24.91 -24.67 -5.45
CA GLY A 129 -25.33 -23.27 -5.33
C GLY A 129 -24.40 -22.29 -6.05
N ALA A 130 -23.09 -22.56 -6.02
CA ALA A 130 -22.08 -21.76 -6.72
C ALA A 130 -22.17 -21.91 -8.26
N ALA A 131 -22.64 -23.06 -8.76
CA ALA A 131 -22.85 -23.29 -10.20
C ALA A 131 -24.07 -22.53 -10.79
N ALA A 132 -24.93 -21.93 -9.96
CA ALA A 132 -26.18 -21.30 -10.38
C ALA A 132 -26.07 -19.78 -10.69
N ALA A 133 -24.86 -19.22 -10.78
CA ALA A 133 -24.66 -17.84 -11.26
C ALA A 133 -23.99 -17.85 -12.65
N PRO A 134 -24.76 -17.87 -13.76
CA PRO A 134 -24.18 -17.63 -15.06
C PRO A 134 -24.08 -16.12 -15.27
N GLN A 135 -22.93 -15.54 -14.94
CA GLN A 135 -22.45 -14.41 -15.75
C GLN A 135 -21.62 -15.00 -16.87
N ALA A 136 -22.22 -15.06 -18.06
CA ALA A 136 -21.55 -15.43 -19.29
C ALA A 136 -20.44 -14.42 -19.58
N VAL A 137 -19.20 -14.79 -19.25
CA VAL A 137 -18.00 -14.13 -19.74
C VAL A 137 -17.77 -14.67 -21.17
N PRO A 138 -17.64 -13.82 -22.21
CA PRO A 138 -17.30 -14.31 -23.54
C PRO A 138 -15.92 -14.97 -23.50
N PRO A 139 -15.66 -16.03 -24.28
CA PRO A 139 -14.39 -16.74 -24.25
C PRO A 139 -13.26 -15.79 -24.63
N PRO A 140 -12.21 -15.65 -23.80
CA PRO A 140 -11.00 -14.97 -24.26
C PRO A 140 -10.44 -15.79 -25.42
N SER A 141 -10.36 -15.18 -26.59
CA SER A 141 -9.45 -15.63 -27.66
C SER A 141 -8.02 -15.27 -27.20
N GLY A 142 -7.52 -16.01 -26.22
CA GLY A 142 -6.14 -15.98 -25.75
C GLY A 142 -5.37 -17.15 -26.36
N PRO A 143 -4.05 -17.03 -26.52
CA PRO A 143 -3.25 -18.07 -27.14
C PRO A 143 -3.38 -19.37 -26.34
N THR A 144 -3.50 -20.46 -27.08
CA THR A 144 -3.49 -21.84 -26.61
C THR A 144 -2.42 -22.00 -25.54
N ALA A 145 -2.81 -22.41 -24.34
CA ALA A 145 -1.88 -22.92 -23.34
C ALA A 145 -1.07 -24.02 -24.03
N SER A 146 0.18 -23.71 -24.33
CA SER A 146 1.12 -24.71 -24.79
C SER A 146 1.31 -25.63 -23.61
N SER A 147 0.89 -26.87 -23.82
CA SER A 147 1.13 -28.03 -23.00
C SER A 147 2.54 -27.98 -22.44
N GLU A 148 2.66 -28.32 -21.15
CA GLU A 148 3.81 -28.96 -20.53
C GLU A 148 4.80 -29.48 -21.60
N SER A 149 5.83 -28.69 -21.89
CA SER A 149 6.84 -29.06 -22.86
C SER A 149 7.97 -29.70 -22.06
N ASP A 150 7.87 -31.02 -21.98
CA ASP A 150 8.79 -32.01 -21.42
C ASP A 150 10.21 -31.86 -22.05
N GLY A 151 10.93 -30.79 -21.65
CA GLY A 151 12.14 -30.27 -22.29
C GLY A 151 12.59 -28.94 -21.66
N ASP A 152 12.86 -29.03 -20.36
CA ASP A 152 12.92 -28.04 -19.26
C ASP A 152 13.67 -26.71 -19.40
N CYS A 153 14.06 -26.22 -20.58
CA CYS A 153 14.81 -24.96 -20.68
C CYS A 153 13.94 -23.75 -21.05
N LEU A 154 14.25 -22.60 -20.46
CA LEU A 154 13.55 -21.34 -20.62
C LEU A 154 14.00 -20.67 -21.93
N PRO A 155 13.10 -20.46 -22.92
CA PRO A 155 13.47 -19.93 -24.22
C PRO A 155 13.75 -18.42 -24.16
N SER A 156 14.72 -17.96 -24.95
CA SER A 156 15.01 -16.54 -25.10
C SER A 156 13.79 -15.80 -25.67
N GLY A 157 13.36 -14.74 -25.01
CA GLY A 157 12.37 -13.80 -25.49
C GLY A 157 10.93 -14.09 -25.06
N MET A 158 10.65 -15.20 -24.37
CA MET A 158 9.33 -15.50 -23.82
C MET A 158 9.14 -14.91 -22.42
N ARG A 159 7.90 -14.54 -22.08
CA ARG A 159 7.51 -14.15 -20.72
C ARG A 159 6.99 -15.38 -19.98
N LEU A 160 7.54 -15.65 -18.81
CA LEU A 160 7.12 -16.72 -17.94
C LEU A 160 6.73 -16.14 -16.58
N LEU A 161 5.69 -16.73 -15.99
CA LEU A 161 5.26 -16.44 -14.64
C LEU A 161 6.04 -17.37 -13.69
N VAL A 162 6.74 -16.81 -12.72
CA VAL A 162 7.59 -17.54 -11.78
C VAL A 162 7.24 -17.20 -10.34
N ALA A 163 7.44 -18.15 -9.44
CA ALA A 163 7.23 -18.04 -8.01
C ALA A 163 8.53 -18.25 -7.23
N ALA A 164 8.49 -17.95 -5.93
CA ALA A 164 9.61 -18.23 -5.04
C ALA A 164 9.84 -19.74 -4.90
N GLY A 165 11.08 -20.18 -5.10
CA GLY A 165 11.50 -21.58 -5.10
C GLY A 165 11.57 -22.22 -6.48
N ASP A 166 11.14 -21.54 -7.54
CA ASP A 166 11.21 -22.08 -8.89
C ASP A 166 12.64 -22.03 -9.44
N SER A 167 13.01 -23.06 -10.20
CA SER A 167 14.29 -23.14 -10.91
C SER A 167 14.06 -23.44 -12.39
N TYR A 168 14.65 -22.61 -13.24
CA TYR A 168 14.51 -22.72 -14.70
C TYR A 168 15.88 -22.63 -15.38
N PRO A 169 16.37 -23.70 -16.03
CA PRO A 169 17.59 -23.62 -16.82
C PRO A 169 17.35 -22.78 -18.08
N VAL A 170 18.30 -21.93 -18.47
CA VAL A 170 18.18 -21.13 -19.70
C VAL A 170 18.62 -21.96 -20.90
N CYS A 171 17.84 -21.98 -21.98
CA CYS A 171 18.20 -22.76 -23.17
C CYS A 171 19.52 -22.27 -23.78
N GLY A 172 20.46 -23.20 -24.00
CA GLY A 172 21.73 -22.90 -24.67
C GLY A 172 22.82 -22.33 -23.75
N THR A 173 22.59 -22.26 -22.44
CA THR A 173 23.61 -21.93 -21.44
C THR A 173 23.63 -22.95 -20.31
N GLU A 174 24.71 -22.93 -19.51
CA GLU A 174 24.87 -23.76 -18.30
C GLU A 174 24.27 -23.08 -17.06
N THR A 175 23.46 -22.02 -17.23
CA THR A 175 22.92 -21.23 -16.12
C THR A 175 21.46 -21.51 -15.84
N THR A 176 21.18 -21.69 -14.57
CA THR A 176 19.83 -21.86 -14.03
C THR A 176 19.42 -20.58 -13.31
N ILE A 177 18.21 -20.09 -13.60
CA ILE A 177 17.58 -19.02 -12.85
C ILE A 177 16.84 -19.66 -11.69
N GLU A 178 17.32 -19.43 -10.48
CA GLU A 178 16.66 -19.90 -9.26
C GLU A 178 16.10 -18.70 -8.52
N VAL A 179 14.77 -18.68 -8.36
CA VAL A 179 14.06 -17.58 -7.73
C VAL A 179 14.04 -17.82 -6.22
N MET A 180 14.79 -17.03 -5.46
CA MET A 180 14.81 -17.15 -4.00
C MET A 180 13.55 -16.53 -3.36
N ASN A 181 13.12 -15.37 -3.84
CA ASN A 181 11.96 -14.66 -3.30
C ASN A 181 11.37 -13.74 -4.37
N VAL A 182 10.05 -13.60 -4.34
CA VAL A 182 9.30 -12.64 -5.14
C VAL A 182 8.57 -11.70 -4.19
N SER A 183 8.93 -10.42 -4.25
CA SER A 183 8.36 -9.38 -3.42
C SER A 183 7.73 -8.28 -4.29
N ASN A 184 6.97 -7.39 -3.66
CA ASN A 184 6.31 -6.29 -4.36
C ASN A 184 7.36 -5.32 -4.88
N GLY A 185 7.53 -5.31 -6.20
CA GLY A 185 8.44 -4.44 -6.92
C GLY A 185 9.82 -5.03 -7.22
N TYR A 186 10.16 -6.27 -6.81
CA TYR A 186 11.44 -6.90 -7.17
C TYR A 186 11.43 -8.42 -6.98
N ILE A 187 12.33 -9.11 -7.70
CA ILE A 187 12.70 -10.51 -7.41
C ILE A 187 14.11 -10.57 -6.84
N SER A 188 14.37 -11.60 -6.05
CA SER A 188 15.73 -11.98 -5.62
C SER A 188 16.03 -13.39 -6.08
N LEU A 189 17.19 -13.58 -6.70
CA LEU A 189 17.70 -14.87 -7.14
C LEU A 189 18.60 -15.47 -6.05
N THR A 190 18.86 -16.77 -6.11
CA THR A 190 19.70 -17.49 -5.10
C THR A 190 21.17 -17.06 -5.13
N ASP A 191 21.63 -16.48 -6.24
CA ASP A 191 22.95 -15.87 -6.39
C ASP A 191 23.10 -14.51 -5.65
N GLY A 192 22.02 -14.01 -5.04
CA GLY A 192 21.96 -12.73 -4.36
C GLY A 192 21.64 -11.55 -5.28
N THR A 193 21.45 -11.78 -6.57
CA THR A 193 21.04 -10.75 -7.53
C THR A 193 19.61 -10.33 -7.23
N THR A 194 19.39 -9.03 -7.04
CA THR A 194 18.05 -8.45 -6.91
C THR A 194 17.71 -7.66 -8.16
N VAL A 195 16.57 -7.96 -8.76
CA VAL A 195 16.13 -7.35 -10.01
C VAL A 195 14.81 -6.62 -9.77
N PRO A 196 14.83 -5.27 -9.77
CA PRO A 196 13.62 -4.46 -9.66
C PRO A 196 12.65 -4.72 -10.82
N SER A 197 11.36 -4.53 -10.56
CA SER A 197 10.32 -4.57 -11.59
C SER A 197 10.54 -3.46 -12.62
N GLY A 198 10.39 -3.80 -13.90
CA GLY A 198 10.68 -2.93 -15.04
C GLY A 198 12.16 -2.83 -15.40
N SER A 199 13.06 -3.57 -14.74
CA SER A 199 14.49 -3.53 -15.00
C SER A 199 15.01 -4.78 -15.72
N THR A 200 16.22 -4.65 -16.29
CA THR A 200 16.95 -5.75 -16.92
C THR A 200 18.36 -5.84 -16.36
N VAL A 201 18.78 -7.03 -15.95
CA VAL A 201 20.09 -7.26 -15.31
C VAL A 201 20.81 -8.40 -16.04
N PRO A 202 22.14 -8.32 -16.25
CA PRO A 202 22.91 -9.42 -16.83
C PRO A 202 22.96 -10.62 -15.89
N LEU A 203 22.80 -11.83 -16.43
CA LEU A 203 23.06 -13.05 -15.65
C LEU A 203 24.57 -13.28 -15.55
N PRO A 204 25.11 -13.49 -14.33
CA PRO A 204 26.52 -13.75 -14.15
C PRO A 204 26.96 -15.02 -14.91
N GLY A 205 28.08 -14.92 -15.62
CA GLY A 205 28.66 -16.05 -16.36
C GLY A 205 28.03 -16.31 -17.74
N THR A 206 27.11 -15.46 -18.22
CA THR A 206 26.51 -15.61 -19.57
C THR A 206 26.42 -14.29 -20.33
N ALA A 207 26.07 -14.37 -21.61
CA ALA A 207 25.67 -13.23 -22.42
C ALA A 207 24.19 -12.86 -22.26
N CYS A 208 23.45 -13.56 -21.39
CA CYS A 208 22.01 -13.41 -21.25
C CYS A 208 21.65 -12.29 -20.26
N MET A 209 20.52 -11.64 -20.50
CA MET A 209 19.90 -10.65 -19.64
C MET A 209 18.56 -11.19 -19.12
N ILE A 210 18.27 -10.96 -17.84
CA ILE A 210 16.94 -11.21 -17.26
C ILE A 210 16.22 -9.87 -17.13
N ALA A 211 15.00 -9.82 -17.67
CA ALA A 211 14.09 -8.70 -17.54
C ALA A 211 12.93 -9.10 -16.63
N VAL A 212 12.64 -8.30 -15.62
CA VAL A 212 11.47 -8.48 -14.76
C VAL A 212 10.44 -7.47 -15.18
N THR A 213 9.32 -7.93 -15.73
CA THR A 213 8.28 -7.01 -16.22
C THR A 213 7.37 -6.57 -15.08
N SER A 214 7.07 -7.48 -14.15
CA SER A 214 6.26 -7.24 -12.96
C SER A 214 6.70 -8.19 -11.87
N GLY A 215 6.86 -7.71 -10.64
CA GLY A 215 7.12 -8.51 -9.45
C GLY A 215 6.08 -8.18 -8.41
N GLY A 216 5.08 -9.04 -8.24
CA GLY A 216 4.08 -8.89 -7.18
C GLY A 216 3.20 -7.64 -7.30
N ASP A 217 2.65 -7.34 -8.48
CA ASP A 217 1.70 -6.23 -8.65
C ASP A 217 0.25 -6.67 -8.38
N GLU A 218 -0.49 -5.81 -7.64
CA GLU A 218 -1.93 -5.68 -7.31
C GLU A 218 -2.89 -6.90 -7.19
N ALA A 219 -2.49 -8.10 -7.59
CA ALA A 219 -3.23 -9.36 -7.49
C ALA A 219 -2.35 -10.63 -7.54
N THR A 220 -1.02 -10.48 -7.69
CA THR A 220 -0.07 -11.59 -7.91
C THR A 220 1.09 -11.59 -6.91
N THR A 221 0.83 -11.20 -5.66
CA THR A 221 1.84 -11.27 -4.58
C THR A 221 2.39 -12.70 -4.49
N GLY A 222 3.70 -12.85 -4.67
CA GLY A 222 4.37 -14.16 -4.73
C GLY A 222 4.67 -14.68 -6.14
N PHE A 223 4.22 -13.98 -7.19
CA PHE A 223 4.54 -14.28 -8.58
C PHE A 223 5.17 -13.09 -9.29
N ALA A 224 6.07 -13.37 -10.23
CA ALA A 224 6.72 -12.38 -11.07
C ALA A 224 6.71 -12.82 -12.52
N GLU A 225 6.67 -11.86 -13.44
CA GLU A 225 6.83 -12.12 -14.86
C GLU A 225 8.25 -11.81 -15.30
N ILE A 226 8.98 -12.84 -15.70
CA ILE A 226 10.35 -12.72 -16.18
C ILE A 226 10.45 -13.00 -17.68
N ARG A 227 11.45 -12.41 -18.31
CA ARG A 227 11.85 -12.68 -19.69
C ARG A 227 13.37 -12.76 -19.75
N VAL A 228 13.89 -13.79 -20.38
CA VAL A 228 15.34 -13.92 -20.60
C VAL A 228 15.67 -13.57 -22.04
N THR A 229 16.73 -12.83 -22.27
CA THR A 229 17.22 -12.54 -23.63
C THR A 229 18.71 -12.83 -23.70
N CYS A 230 19.05 -13.82 -24.51
CA CYS A 230 20.36 -14.08 -25.07
C CYS A 230 20.25 -13.79 -26.58
#